data_AF-A0A0B7BWM8-F1
#
_entry.id   AF-A0A0B7BWM8-F1
#
_cell.length_a   1.000
_cell.length_b   1.000
_cell.length_c   1.000
_cell.angle_alpha   90.00
_cell.angle_beta   90.00
_cell.angle_gamma   90.00
#
_symmetry.space_group_name_H-M   'P 1'
#
loop_
_entity.id
_entity.type
_entity.pdbx_description
1 polymer ?
#
loop_
_entity_poly.entity_id
_entity_poly.type
_entity_poly.pdbx_seq_one_letter_code
_entity_poly.pdbx_strand_id
1 'polypeptide(L)'
;MIGPVTNQDLPDTILDVLTLYNGNWDNKAQVEKGLTEHELFQIRIIPVDIVALRPAATVFIEGAHETNIRMLLVGVVSQNTDGTVSMTRLNFTDITKY
;
A
#
# COMPACT_ATOMS: atom_id res chain seq x y z
N MET A 1 -14.07 -1.88 5.52
CA MET A 1 -13.66 -2.08 6.93
C MET A 1 -12.18 -1.72 7.00
N ILE A 2 -11.84 -0.61 7.67
CA ILE A 2 -10.45 -0.19 7.87
C ILE A 2 -9.84 -1.25 8.82
N GLY A 3 -8.72 -1.86 8.47
CA GLY A 3 -8.20 -3.07 9.13
C GLY A 3 -7.63 -2.85 10.56
N PRO A 4 -6.54 -3.54 10.92
CA PRO A 4 -5.91 -3.54 12.26
C PRO A 4 -5.55 -2.15 12.85
N VAL A 5 -5.45 -1.13 12.00
CA VAL A 5 -5.06 0.25 12.36
C VAL A 5 -6.20 1.09 12.96
N THR A 6 -7.43 0.58 13.01
CA THR A 6 -8.59 1.27 13.63
C THR A 6 -8.40 1.54 15.13
N ASN A 7 -7.46 0.86 15.79
CA ASN A 7 -7.14 1.07 17.19
C ASN A 7 -6.06 2.14 17.44
N GLN A 8 -5.55 2.77 16.38
CA GLN A 8 -4.59 3.88 16.46
C GLN A 8 -5.35 5.22 16.38
N ASP A 9 -4.97 6.19 17.21
CA ASP A 9 -5.48 7.56 17.14
C ASP A 9 -4.77 8.29 15.99
N LEU A 10 -5.34 8.21 14.79
CA LEU A 10 -4.77 8.73 13.56
C LEU A 10 -5.59 9.92 13.03
N PRO A 11 -4.95 10.91 12.37
CA PRO A 11 -5.68 11.98 11.70
C PRO A 11 -6.67 11.44 10.65
N ASP A 12 -7.84 12.09 10.52
CA ASP A 12 -8.87 11.71 9.54
C ASP A 12 -8.33 11.63 8.11
N THR A 13 -7.43 12.54 7.73
CA THR A 13 -6.77 12.54 6.41
C THR A 13 -5.97 11.27 6.15
N ILE A 14 -5.35 10.69 7.19
CA ILE A 14 -4.63 9.43 7.10
C ILE A 14 -5.62 8.26 7.01
N LEU A 15 -6.69 8.30 7.81
CA LEU A 15 -7.76 7.28 7.75
C LEU A 15 -8.44 7.24 6.36
N ASP A 16 -8.64 8.40 5.73
CA ASP A 16 -9.18 8.52 4.37
C ASP A 16 -8.25 7.87 3.35
N VAL A 17 -6.94 8.15 3.42
CA VAL A 17 -5.94 7.52 2.53
C VAL A 17 -5.92 6.01 2.73
N LEU A 18 -5.88 5.54 3.97
CA LEU A 18 -5.90 4.11 4.27
C LEU A 18 -7.18 3.44 3.76
N THR A 19 -8.31 4.13 3.84
CA THR A 19 -9.60 3.61 3.35
C THR A 19 -9.64 3.58 1.83
N LEU A 20 -9.19 4.64 1.17
CA LEU A 20 -9.23 4.80 -0.29
C LEU A 20 -8.35 3.77 -0.99
N TYR A 21 -7.14 3.54 -0.48
CA TYR A 21 -6.17 2.66 -1.14
C TYR A 21 -6.27 1.19 -0.72
N ASN A 22 -6.99 0.86 0.36
CA ASN A 22 -7.17 -0.51 0.82
C ASN A 22 -7.92 -1.37 -0.21
N GLY A 23 -7.22 -2.30 -0.84
CA GLY A 23 -7.82 -3.19 -1.83
C GLY A 23 -6.81 -3.79 -2.79
N ASN A 24 -7.38 -4.45 -3.81
CA ASN A 24 -6.65 -4.98 -4.95
C ASN A 24 -6.91 -4.06 -6.14
N TRP A 25 -5.84 -3.71 -6.85
CA TRP A 25 -5.81 -2.82 -7.98
C TRP A 25 -5.17 -3.54 -9.16
N ASP A 26 -5.67 -3.32 -10.36
CA ASP A 26 -5.03 -3.80 -11.58
C ASP A 26 -5.19 -2.79 -12.73
N ASN A 27 -4.38 -2.95 -13.76
CA ASN A 27 -4.47 -2.16 -14.99
C ASN A 27 -5.07 -2.97 -16.16
N LYS A 28 -5.83 -4.05 -15.90
CA LYS A 28 -6.33 -4.96 -16.93
C LYS A 28 -7.09 -4.25 -18.05
N ALA A 29 -7.94 -3.29 -17.69
CA ALA A 29 -8.70 -2.50 -18.65
C ALA A 29 -7.82 -1.62 -19.58
N GLN A 30 -6.60 -1.26 -19.16
CA GLN A 30 -5.65 -0.53 -20.00
C GLN A 30 -4.96 -1.48 -21.00
N VAL A 31 -4.58 -2.67 -20.53
CA VAL A 31 -3.98 -3.72 -21.37
C VAL A 31 -4.98 -4.20 -22.43
N GLU A 32 -6.24 -4.42 -22.06
CA GLU A 32 -7.30 -4.84 -22.99
C GLU A 32 -7.62 -3.79 -24.06
N LYS A 33 -7.35 -2.52 -23.79
CA LYS A 33 -7.45 -1.43 -24.79
C LYS A 33 -6.29 -1.41 -25.79
N GLY A 34 -5.33 -2.33 -25.66
CA GLY A 34 -4.21 -2.48 -26.59
C GLY A 34 -3.11 -1.45 -26.40
N LEU A 35 -2.97 -0.87 -25.19
CA LEU A 35 -1.83 -0.03 -24.85
C LEU A 35 -0.60 -0.93 -24.70
N THR A 36 0.12 -1.14 -25.80
CA THR A 36 1.23 -2.09 -25.93
C THR A 36 2.44 -1.80 -25.04
N GLU A 37 2.49 -0.62 -24.44
CA GLU A 37 3.51 -0.20 -23.47
C GLU A 37 3.13 -0.51 -22.01
N HIS A 38 1.99 -1.18 -21.79
CA HIS A 38 1.50 -1.57 -20.48
C HIS A 38 1.40 -3.08 -20.37
N GLU A 39 2.26 -3.65 -19.54
CA GLU A 39 2.15 -5.04 -19.09
C GLU A 39 1.09 -5.16 -17.98
N LEU A 40 0.52 -6.35 -17.77
CA LEU A 40 -0.47 -6.58 -16.72
C LEU A 40 0.20 -6.53 -15.34
N PHE A 41 -0.24 -5.57 -14.53
CA PHE A 41 0.23 -5.35 -13.17
C PHE A 41 -0.93 -5.41 -12.18
N GLN A 42 -0.68 -6.04 -11.04
CA GLN A 42 -1.62 -6.16 -9.93
C GLN A 42 -0.96 -5.64 -8.66
N ILE A 43 -1.68 -4.85 -7.88
CA ILE A 43 -1.22 -4.31 -6.60
C ILE A 43 -2.25 -4.64 -5.54
N ARG A 44 -1.79 -5.18 -4.41
CA ARG A 44 -2.59 -5.31 -3.20
C ARG A 44 -2.02 -4.37 -2.14
N ILE A 45 -2.88 -3.51 -1.61
CA ILE A 45 -2.54 -2.57 -0.53
C ILE A 45 -3.46 -2.87 0.64
N ILE A 46 -2.89 -3.10 1.82
CA ILE A 46 -3.66 -3.45 3.03
C ILE A 46 -3.14 -2.62 4.20
N PRO A 47 -3.99 -1.87 4.92
CA PRO A 47 -3.62 -1.29 6.20
C PRO A 47 -3.24 -2.40 7.19
N VAL A 48 -2.09 -2.27 7.83
CA VAL A 48 -1.58 -3.21 8.82
C VAL A 48 -1.09 -2.45 10.04
N ASP A 49 -1.22 -3.04 11.23
CA ASP A 49 -0.69 -2.45 12.46
C ASP A 49 0.61 -3.16 12.84
N ILE A 50 1.73 -2.49 12.58
CA ILE A 50 3.06 -3.00 12.91
C ILE A 50 3.47 -2.41 14.26
N VAL A 51 3.46 -3.24 15.30
CA VAL A 51 3.73 -2.83 16.70
C VAL A 51 5.03 -2.02 16.84
N ALA A 52 6.09 -2.42 16.14
CA ALA A 52 7.39 -1.75 16.20
C ALA A 52 7.43 -0.36 15.52
N LEU A 53 6.43 -0.04 14.70
CA LEU A 53 6.33 1.23 13.98
C LEU A 53 5.27 2.17 14.58
N ARG A 54 4.57 1.76 15.63
CA ARG A 54 3.60 2.63 16.31
C ARG A 54 4.26 3.91 16.83
N PRO A 55 3.56 5.06 16.77
CA PRO A 55 2.16 5.24 16.37
C PRO A 55 1.94 5.44 14.86
N ALA A 56 2.89 5.07 14.00
CA ALA A 56 2.76 5.34 12.58
C ALA A 56 1.66 4.48 11.91
N ALA A 57 0.94 5.11 10.99
CA ALA A 57 0.02 4.42 10.09
C ALA A 57 0.80 3.63 9.05
N THR A 58 0.54 2.33 8.93
CA THR A 58 1.27 1.46 8.02
C THR A 58 0.37 0.70 7.04
N VAL A 59 0.88 0.49 5.83
CA VAL A 59 0.29 -0.36 4.80
C VAL A 59 1.29 -1.42 4.36
N PHE A 60 0.79 -2.61 4.08
CA PHE A 60 1.51 -3.63 3.34
C PHE A 60 1.17 -3.49 1.86
N ILE A 61 2.20 -3.51 1.00
CA ILE A 61 2.04 -3.36 -0.44
C ILE A 61 2.73 -4.55 -1.12
N GLU A 62 1.93 -5.29 -1.87
CA GLU A 62 2.35 -6.41 -2.70
C GLU A 62 2.08 -6.03 -4.17
N GLY A 63 3.07 -6.18 -5.03
CA GLY A 63 2.96 -5.92 -6.47
C GLY A 63 3.35 -7.16 -7.26
N ALA A 64 2.50 -7.58 -8.18
CA ALA A 64 2.73 -8.73 -9.05
C ALA A 64 2.66 -8.34 -10.53
N HIS A 65 3.55 -8.94 -11.31
CA HIS A 65 3.60 -8.84 -12.76
C HIS A 65 3.39 -10.22 -13.35
N GLU A 66 2.39 -10.38 -14.23
CA GLU A 66 2.05 -11.66 -14.86
C GLU A 66 2.04 -12.83 -13.84
N THR A 67 1.35 -12.65 -12.71
CA THR A 67 1.23 -13.61 -11.59
C THR A 67 2.49 -13.85 -10.75
N ASN A 68 3.64 -13.25 -11.08
CA ASN A 68 4.85 -13.31 -10.27
C ASN A 68 4.90 -12.10 -9.32
N ILE A 69 4.95 -12.34 -8.01
CA ILE A 69 5.17 -11.27 -7.02
C ILE A 69 6.56 -10.68 -7.26
N ARG A 70 6.61 -9.38 -7.56
CA ARG A 70 7.85 -8.64 -7.85
C ARG A 70 8.17 -7.57 -6.82
N MET A 71 7.18 -7.13 -6.05
CA MET A 71 7.39 -6.14 -5.00
C MET A 71 6.70 -6.57 -3.72
N LEU A 72 7.45 -6.46 -2.63
CA LEU A 72 6.95 -6.56 -1.27
C LEU A 72 7.55 -5.41 -0.47
N LEU A 73 6.72 -4.60 0.17
CA LEU A 73 7.17 -3.47 0.97
C LEU A 73 6.14 -3.09 2.04
N VAL A 74 6.62 -2.36 3.04
CA VAL A 74 5.77 -1.66 4.01
C VAL A 74 5.81 -0.17 3.68
N GLY A 75 4.65 0.45 3.53
CA GLY A 75 4.51 1.89 3.43
C GLY A 75 4.18 2.49 4.79
N VAL A 76 4.95 3.46 5.25
CA VAL A 76 4.62 4.30 6.41
C VAL A 76 3.96 5.57 5.89
N VAL A 77 2.71 5.79 6.27
CA VAL A 77 1.91 6.94 5.84
C VAL A 77 2.01 8.03 6.90
N SER A 78 2.38 9.24 6.49
CA SER A 78 2.57 10.38 7.39
C SER A 78 1.92 11.64 6.83
N GLN A 79 1.37 12.47 7.71
CA GLN A 79 0.92 13.80 7.37
C GLN A 79 2.02 14.81 7.69
N ASN A 80 2.40 15.61 6.71
CA ASN A 80 3.37 16.69 6.87
C ASN A 80 2.70 17.89 7.55
N THR A 81 3.50 18.83 8.05
CA THR A 81 3.02 20.04 8.75
C THR A 81 2.16 20.95 7.89
N ASP A 82 2.29 20.88 6.57
CA ASP A 82 1.47 21.63 5.59
C ASP A 82 0.15 20.92 5.24
N GLY A 83 -0.12 19.77 5.87
CA GLY A 83 -1.33 18.97 5.65
C GLY A 83 -1.22 17.95 4.52
N THR A 84 -0.12 17.93 3.75
CA THR A 84 0.10 16.94 2.68
C THR A 84 0.36 15.55 3.26
N VAL A 85 -0.07 14.51 2.55
CA VAL A 85 0.20 13.12 2.94
C VAL A 85 1.36 12.58 2.11
N SER A 86 2.32 11.96 2.79
CA SER A 86 3.47 11.30 2.19
C SER A 86 3.50 9.82 2.59
N MET A 87 4.13 8.99 1.76
CA MET A 87 4.36 7.58 2.06
C MET A 87 5.84 7.26 1.96
N THR A 88 6.44 6.84 3.07
CA THR A 88 7.82 6.36 3.12
C THR A 88 7.85 4.85 2.91
N ARG A 89 8.63 4.39 1.95
CA ARG A 89 8.78 2.96 1.63
C ARG A 89 9.86 2.31 2.49
N LEU A 90 9.52 1.22 3.16
CA LEU A 90 10.43 0.31 3.84
C LEU A 90 10.49 -1.02 3.09
N ASN A 91 11.69 -1.43 2.66
CA ASN A 91 11.90 -2.70 1.98
C ASN A 91 12.13 -3.82 2.99
N PHE A 92 11.71 -5.04 2.65
CA PHE A 92 12.08 -6.23 3.40
C PHE A 92 13.54 -6.59 3.12
N THR A 93 14.29 -6.90 4.19
CA THR A 93 15.69 -7.35 4.10
C THR A 93 15.81 -8.75 3.51
N ASP A 94 14.74 -9.55 3.57
CA ASP A 94 14.63 -10.89 2.99
C ASP A 94 13.19 -11.14 2.54
N ILE A 95 12.98 -11.08 1.22
CA ILE A 95 11.65 -11.26 0.58
C ILE A 95 11.24 -12.73 0.47
N THR A 96 12.15 -13.69 0.67
CA THR A 96 11.87 -15.13 0.47
C THR A 96 11.11 -15.77 1.64
N LYS A 97 10.91 -15.01 2.72
CA LYS A 97 10.23 -15.45 3.95
C LYS A 97 8.75 -15.08 4.04
N TYR A 98 8.21 -14.45 3.00
CA TYR A 98 6.85 -13.94 2.92
C TYR A 98 6.21 -14.34 1.59
#